data_AF-A0A4R4J3V7-F1
#
_entry.id   AF-A0A4R4J3V7-F1
#
_cell.length_a   1.000
_cell.length_b   1.000
_cell.length_c   1.000
_cell.angle_alpha   90.00
_cell.angle_beta   90.00
_cell.angle_gamma   90.00
#
_symmetry.space_group_name_H-M   'P 1'
#
loop_
_entity.id
_entity.type
_entity.pdbx_description
1 polymer ?
#
loop_
_entity_poly.entity_id
_entity_poly.type
_entity_poly.pdbx_seq_one_letter_code
_entity_poly.pdbx_strand_id
1 'polypeptide(L)'
;MSVWQIMVALVFLFAIAFCLSFQRKKTAFRTTMRVLAIGIPISIPFTFDLLRPDCHFDINGFYESKGTLCYKYTDFLTLTKNGNGESVPIMKFSILDQDKAIVYPQREDVHIILAVDGEFKIYSYDIYKTVINLEKRYGSGAGTGSR
;
A
#
# COMPACT_ATOMS: atom_id res chain seq x y z
N MET A 1 3.22 11.91 13.07
CA MET A 1 1.79 12.08 13.42
C MET A 1 1.01 10.99 12.72
N SER A 2 0.20 10.22 13.43
CA SER A 2 -0.63 9.19 12.80
C SER A 2 -1.89 9.80 12.16
N VAL A 3 -2.45 9.16 11.14
CA VAL A 3 -3.68 9.60 10.45
C VAL A 3 -4.85 9.77 11.45
N TRP A 4 -4.90 8.93 12.48
CA TRP A 4 -5.86 9.04 13.58
C TRP A 4 -5.75 10.37 14.35
N GLN A 5 -4.53 10.82 14.67
CA GLN A 5 -4.31 12.09 15.36
C GLN A 5 -4.77 13.28 14.50
N ILE A 6 -4.59 13.21 13.19
CA ILE A 6 -5.02 14.24 12.24
C ILE A 6 -6.55 14.32 12.17
N MET A 7 -7.23 13.16 12.12
CA MET A 7 -8.70 13.08 12.14
C MET A 7 -9.28 13.65 13.43
N VAL A 8 -8.74 13.28 14.59
CA VAL A 8 -9.17 13.81 15.89
C VAL A 8 -8.99 15.33 15.96
N ALA A 9 -7.87 15.85 15.47
CA ALA A 9 -7.61 17.30 15.43
C ALA A 9 -8.61 18.05 14.53
N LEU A 10 -8.94 17.50 13.35
CA LEU A 10 -9.90 18.10 12.42
C LEU A 10 -11.32 18.15 13.00
N VAL A 11 -11.76 17.09 13.68
CA VAL A 11 -13.06 17.05 14.37
C VAL A 11 -13.10 18.11 15.49
N PHE A 12 -12.00 18.26 16.22
CA PHE A 12 -11.90 19.27 17.28
C PHE A 12 -11.97 20.70 16.73
N LEU A 13 -11.25 20.97 15.63
CA LEU A 13 -11.29 22.26 14.94
C LEU A 13 -12.68 22.58 14.38
N PHE A 14 -13.36 21.59 13.81
CA PHE A 14 -14.74 21.72 13.34
C PHE A 14 -15.69 22.06 14.50
N ALA A 15 -15.59 21.35 15.63
CA ALA A 15 -16.41 21.62 16.82
C ALA A 15 -16.19 23.04 17.36
N ILE A 16 -14.94 23.51 17.42
CA ILE A 16 -14.61 24.88 17.83
C ILE A 16 -15.20 25.91 16.85
N ALA A 17 -15.01 25.72 15.54
CA ALA A 17 -15.54 26.62 14.52
C ALA A 17 -17.10 26.65 14.54
N PHE A 18 -17.73 25.50 14.74
CA PHE A 18 -19.18 25.37 14.85
C PHE A 18 -19.72 26.08 16.09
N CYS A 19 -19.12 25.87 17.28
CA CYS A 19 -19.49 26.58 18.50
C CYS A 19 -19.30 28.10 18.38
N LEU A 20 -18.21 28.55 17.75
CA LEU A 20 -17.93 29.98 17.53
C LEU A 20 -18.87 30.62 16.50
N SER A 21 -19.40 29.86 15.55
CA SER A 21 -20.41 30.31 14.56
C SER A 21 -21.73 30.76 15.23
N PHE A 22 -22.07 30.23 16.40
CA PHE A 22 -23.26 30.62 17.17
C PHE A 22 -23.05 31.83 18.09
N GLN A 23 -21.80 32.28 18.32
CA GLN A 23 -21.56 33.48 19.11
C GLN A 23 -21.97 34.74 18.33
N ARG A 24 -22.71 35.65 18.98
CA ARG A 24 -23.08 36.98 18.46
C ARG A 24 -21.87 37.94 18.39
N LYS A 25 -20.83 37.59 17.62
CA LYS A 25 -19.66 38.46 17.33
C LYS A 25 -19.75 39.09 15.93
N LYS A 26 -18.94 40.13 15.69
CA LYS A 26 -18.90 40.95 14.46
C LYS A 26 -19.00 40.11 13.18
N THR A 27 -19.75 40.62 12.20
CA THR A 27 -20.16 39.96 10.95
C THR A 27 -19.02 39.25 10.21
N ALA A 28 -17.84 39.87 10.11
CA ALA A 28 -16.70 39.29 9.39
C ALA A 28 -16.18 37.98 10.01
N PHE A 29 -16.12 37.88 11.35
CA PHE A 29 -15.64 36.68 12.06
C PHE A 29 -16.62 35.51 11.93
N ARG A 30 -17.92 35.83 11.86
CA ARG A 30 -18.98 34.84 11.63
C ARG A 30 -18.91 34.25 10.22
N THR A 31 -18.56 35.05 9.22
CA THR A 31 -18.42 34.60 7.83
C THR A 31 -17.23 33.66 7.66
N THR A 32 -16.06 34.00 8.20
CA THR A 32 -14.88 33.12 8.15
C THR A 32 -15.10 31.80 8.89
N MET A 33 -15.74 31.82 10.06
CA MET A 33 -16.06 30.58 10.79
C MET A 33 -17.05 29.68 10.06
N ARG A 34 -18.02 30.25 9.34
CA ARG A 34 -18.94 29.49 8.48
C ARG A 34 -18.23 28.86 7.29
N VAL A 35 -17.31 29.58 6.65
CA VAL A 35 -16.51 29.04 5.54
C VAL A 35 -15.63 27.90 6.03
N LEU A 36 -14.98 28.02 7.20
CA LEU A 36 -14.20 26.94 7.79
C LEU A 36 -15.05 25.73 8.17
N ALA A 37 -16.24 25.95 8.76
CA ALA A 37 -17.18 24.89 9.09
C ALA A 37 -17.68 24.13 7.84
N ILE A 38 -17.70 24.75 6.66
CA ILE A 38 -18.05 24.08 5.40
C ILE A 38 -16.81 23.44 4.74
N GLY A 39 -15.66 24.13 4.79
CA GLY A 39 -14.44 23.69 4.14
C GLY A 39 -13.81 22.45 4.77
N ILE A 40 -13.84 22.31 6.09
CA ILE A 40 -13.30 21.14 6.82
C ILE A 40 -14.01 19.83 6.42
N PRO A 41 -15.36 19.72 6.45
CA PRO A 41 -16.01 18.47 6.07
C PRO A 41 -15.88 18.14 4.58
N ILE A 42 -15.70 19.13 3.71
CA ILE A 42 -15.47 18.90 2.27
C ILE A 42 -14.05 18.38 2.01
N SER A 43 -13.03 18.87 2.73
CA SER A 43 -11.64 18.48 2.46
C SER A 43 -11.28 17.06 2.95
N ILE A 44 -12.03 16.52 3.92
CA ILE A 44 -11.83 15.16 4.46
C ILE A 44 -11.96 14.06 3.38
N PRO A 45 -13.06 13.95 2.59
CA PRO A 45 -13.17 12.92 1.56
C PRO A 45 -12.10 13.07 0.47
N PHE A 46 -11.78 14.29 0.05
CA PHE A 46 -10.72 14.53 -0.96
C PHE A 46 -9.34 14.06 -0.50
N THR A 47 -8.99 14.29 0.77
CA THR A 47 -7.72 13.81 1.31
C THR A 47 -7.70 12.29 1.47
N PHE A 48 -8.81 11.69 1.89
CA PHE A 48 -8.90 10.23 2.04
C PHE A 48 -8.77 9.48 0.71
N ASP A 49 -9.37 9.99 -0.37
CA ASP A 49 -9.28 9.38 -1.72
C ASP A 49 -7.86 9.44 -2.31
N LEU A 50 -7.11 10.49 -2.00
CA LEU A 50 -5.71 10.62 -2.44
C LEU A 50 -4.80 9.59 -1.75
N LEU A 51 -5.10 9.23 -0.50
CA LEU A 51 -4.28 8.34 0.33
C LEU A 51 -4.59 6.85 0.15
N ARG A 52 -5.71 6.50 -0.47
CA ARG A 52 -6.10 5.09 -0.64
C ARG A 52 -5.38 4.48 -1.85
N PRO A 53 -4.73 3.31 -1.70
CA PRO A 53 -4.19 2.57 -2.83
C PRO A 53 -5.34 2.17 -3.75
N ASP A 54 -5.16 2.44 -5.04
CA ASP A 54 -6.18 2.22 -6.07
C ASP A 54 -5.72 1.03 -6.91
N CYS A 55 -5.90 -0.16 -6.35
CA CYS A 55 -5.58 -1.41 -7.03
C CYS A 55 -6.82 -1.90 -7.81
N HIS A 56 -6.72 -1.93 -9.14
CA HIS A 56 -7.71 -2.41 -10.10
C HIS A 56 -7.51 -3.88 -10.52
N PHE A 57 -8.61 -4.55 -10.85
CA PHE A 57 -8.69 -5.99 -11.16
C PHE A 57 -8.41 -6.34 -12.63
N ASP A 58 -8.53 -5.36 -13.51
CA ASP A 58 -8.42 -5.48 -14.96
C ASP A 58 -6.96 -5.47 -15.44
N ILE A 59 -6.03 -5.09 -14.57
CA ILE A 59 -4.60 -5.13 -14.84
C ILE A 59 -4.09 -6.56 -14.58
N ASN A 60 -3.64 -7.21 -15.65
CA ASN A 60 -2.96 -8.49 -15.56
C ASN A 60 -1.52 -8.28 -15.09
N GLY A 61 -1.24 -8.74 -13.87
CA GLY A 61 0.09 -8.76 -13.28
C GLY A 61 0.34 -7.72 -12.18
N PHE A 62 1.58 -7.63 -11.72
CA PHE A 62 2.05 -6.64 -10.77
C PHE A 62 2.25 -5.28 -11.44
N TYR A 63 1.79 -4.23 -10.77
CA TYR A 63 1.97 -2.84 -11.21
C TYR A 63 2.10 -1.89 -10.00
N GLU A 64 2.53 -0.67 -10.26
CA GLU A 64 2.60 0.39 -9.28
C GLU A 64 1.38 1.31 -9.39
N SER A 65 0.72 1.60 -8.26
CA SER A 65 -0.31 2.63 -8.14
C SER A 65 -0.05 3.48 -6.90
N LYS A 66 0.11 4.79 -7.08
CA LYS A 66 0.38 5.76 -6.00
C LYS A 66 1.50 5.34 -5.02
N GLY A 67 2.60 4.78 -5.54
CA GLY A 67 3.72 4.30 -4.71
C GLY A 67 3.46 2.99 -3.96
N THR A 68 2.39 2.28 -4.30
CA THR A 68 2.02 0.98 -3.74
C THR A 68 2.18 -0.10 -4.81
N LEU A 69 2.73 -1.26 -4.42
CA LEU A 69 2.74 -2.44 -5.28
C LEU A 69 1.35 -3.08 -5.25
N CYS A 70 0.73 -3.20 -6.41
CA CYS A 70 -0.60 -3.76 -6.58
C CYS A 70 -0.57 -5.04 -7.42
N TYR A 71 -1.50 -5.94 -7.14
CA TYR A 71 -1.90 -7.04 -8.02
C TYR A 71 -3.40 -7.28 -7.86
N LYS A 72 -4.18 -7.11 -8.92
CA LYS A 72 -5.65 -7.12 -8.86
C LYS A 72 -6.17 -6.17 -7.76
N TYR A 73 -6.94 -6.67 -6.79
CA TYR A 73 -7.48 -5.89 -5.65
C TYR A 73 -6.55 -5.84 -4.43
N THR A 74 -5.36 -6.45 -4.52
CA THR A 74 -4.46 -6.62 -3.38
C THR A 74 -3.33 -5.61 -3.43
N ASP A 75 -3.12 -4.90 -2.32
CA ASP A 75 -1.99 -4.02 -2.09
C ASP A 75 -0.92 -4.71 -1.22
N PHE A 76 0.34 -4.49 -1.57
CA PHE A 76 1.50 -5.03 -0.85
C PHE A 76 2.24 -3.91 -0.13
N LEU A 77 1.59 -3.35 0.89
CA LEU A 77 2.20 -2.35 1.78
C LEU A 77 2.99 -2.98 2.93
N THR A 78 2.62 -4.20 3.33
CA THR A 78 3.30 -4.93 4.39
C THR A 78 3.51 -6.39 4.01
N LEU A 79 4.53 -7.00 4.59
CA LEU A 79 4.77 -8.44 4.56
C LEU A 79 4.22 -9.05 5.83
N THR A 80 3.16 -9.85 5.69
CA THR A 80 2.64 -10.67 6.78
C THR A 80 3.28 -12.05 6.69
N LYS A 81 4.10 -12.41 7.68
CA LYS A 81 4.63 -13.77 7.78
C LYS A 81 3.54 -14.69 8.31
N ASN A 82 3.21 -15.73 7.54
CA ASN A 82 2.38 -16.83 8.02
C ASN A 82 3.05 -17.44 9.26
N GLY A 83 2.44 -17.26 10.43
CA GLY A 83 2.88 -17.88 11.70
C GLY A 83 2.95 -16.95 12.90
N ASN A 84 3.36 -15.69 12.72
CA ASN A 84 3.62 -14.79 13.88
C ASN A 84 2.70 -13.56 13.94
N GLY A 85 1.89 -13.31 12.90
CA GLY A 85 0.99 -12.14 12.85
C GLY A 85 1.69 -10.78 12.76
N GLU A 86 3.02 -10.75 12.80
CA GLU A 86 3.80 -9.53 12.59
C GLU A 86 3.77 -9.12 11.11
N SER A 87 3.31 -7.90 10.86
CA SER A 87 3.32 -7.26 9.55
C SER A 87 4.49 -6.28 9.47
N VAL A 88 5.45 -6.51 8.57
CA VAL A 88 6.59 -5.61 8.38
C VAL A 88 6.34 -4.68 7.18
N PRO A 89 6.51 -3.35 7.31
CA PRO A 89 6.33 -2.43 6.21
C PRO A 89 7.30 -2.69 5.05
N ILE A 90 6.77 -2.67 3.82
CA ILE A 90 7.56 -2.69 2.60
C ILE A 90 8.02 -1.26 2.31
N MET A 91 9.34 -1.04 2.25
CA MET A 91 9.93 0.28 2.02
C MET A 91 10.11 0.61 0.54
N LYS A 92 10.37 -0.43 -0.26
CA LYS A 92 10.59 -0.32 -1.70
C LYS A 92 10.21 -1.64 -2.36
N PHE A 93 9.91 -1.58 -3.65
CA PHE A 93 9.71 -2.76 -4.48
C PHE A 93 10.29 -2.54 -5.88
N SER A 94 10.47 -3.64 -6.60
CA SER A 94 10.87 -3.67 -8.01
C SER A 94 10.04 -4.74 -8.71
N ILE A 95 9.29 -4.37 -9.74
CA ILE A 95 8.53 -5.31 -10.56
C ILE A 95 9.50 -5.93 -11.56
N LEU A 96 9.61 -7.26 -11.54
CA LEU A 96 10.50 -7.99 -12.44
C LEU A 96 9.75 -8.48 -13.68
N ASP A 97 8.52 -8.93 -13.49
CA ASP A 97 7.65 -9.49 -14.53
C ASP A 97 6.18 -9.38 -14.10
N GLN A 98 5.25 -9.73 -14.98
CA GLN A 98 3.81 -9.71 -14.70
C GLN A 98 3.46 -10.49 -13.43
N ASP A 99 4.09 -11.65 -13.20
CA ASP A 99 3.79 -12.51 -12.04
C ASP A 99 4.90 -12.49 -10.98
N LYS A 100 5.81 -11.51 -11.03
CA LYS A 100 7.00 -11.49 -10.17
C LYS A 100 7.41 -10.08 -9.74
N ALA A 101 7.52 -9.88 -8.44
CA ALA A 101 8.05 -8.65 -7.86
C ALA A 101 9.05 -8.94 -6.73
N ILE A 102 10.04 -8.08 -6.56
CA ILE A 102 10.92 -8.04 -5.39
C ILE A 102 10.44 -6.96 -4.44
N VAL A 103 10.44 -7.23 -3.15
CA VAL A 103 10.11 -6.28 -2.09
C VAL A 103 11.24 -6.16 -1.08
N TYR A 104 11.44 -4.94 -0.57
CA TYR A 104 12.50 -4.56 0.36
C TYR A 104 11.86 -4.08 1.67
N PRO A 105 11.78 -4.93 2.71
CA PRO A 105 11.10 -4.60 3.96
C PRO A 105 12.00 -3.76 4.88
N GLN A 106 11.43 -3.01 5.83
CA GLN A 106 12.19 -2.05 6.65
C GLN A 106 13.25 -2.67 7.57
N ARG A 107 13.09 -3.95 7.96
CA ARG A 107 13.94 -4.62 8.96
C ARG A 107 14.15 -6.09 8.66
N GLU A 108 13.90 -6.51 7.42
CA GLU A 108 14.05 -7.89 7.00
C GLU A 108 14.81 -7.96 5.69
N ASP A 109 15.28 -9.16 5.39
CA ASP A 109 15.93 -9.45 4.13
C ASP A 109 14.99 -9.23 2.95
N VAL A 110 15.59 -9.16 1.76
CA VAL A 110 14.86 -9.00 0.51
C VAL A 110 13.98 -10.23 0.27
N HIS A 111 12.74 -9.99 -0.12
CA HIS A 111 11.80 -11.05 -0.47
C HIS A 111 11.36 -10.93 -1.92
N ILE A 112 10.96 -12.06 -2.49
CA ILE A 112 10.32 -12.14 -3.80
C ILE A 112 8.88 -12.60 -3.63
N ILE A 113 7.97 -11.95 -4.33
CA ILE A 113 6.56 -12.29 -4.40
C ILE A 113 6.29 -12.84 -5.79
N LEU A 114 5.68 -14.02 -5.83
CA LEU A 114 5.27 -14.71 -7.05
C LEU A 114 3.75 -14.85 -7.05
N ALA A 115 3.11 -14.52 -8.17
CA ALA A 115 1.73 -14.86 -8.42
C ALA A 115 1.71 -16.21 -9.17
N VAL A 116 1.13 -17.24 -8.55
CA VAL A 116 1.02 -18.58 -9.16
C VAL A 116 -0.45 -19.00 -9.04
N ASP A 117 -1.13 -19.16 -10.18
CA ASP A 117 -2.54 -19.54 -10.26
C ASP A 117 -3.49 -18.62 -9.44
N GLY A 118 -3.11 -17.35 -9.29
CA GLY A 118 -3.88 -16.37 -8.51
C GLY A 118 -3.61 -16.39 -7.00
N GLU A 119 -2.76 -17.29 -6.51
CA GLU A 119 -2.25 -17.25 -5.14
C GLU A 119 -0.87 -16.58 -5.07
N PHE A 120 -0.64 -15.87 -3.97
CA PHE A 120 0.64 -15.21 -3.72
C PHE A 120 1.56 -16.10 -2.90
N LYS A 121 2.75 -16.34 -3.42
CA LYS A 121 3.81 -17.05 -2.72
C LYS A 121 4.97 -16.11 -2.46
N ILE A 122 5.37 -16.03 -1.20
CA ILE A 122 6.41 -15.12 -0.73
C ILE A 122 7.60 -15.96 -0.29
N TYR A 123 8.77 -15.66 -0.82
CA TYR A 123 10.01 -16.35 -0.51
C TYR A 123 11.11 -15.37 -0.15
N SER A 124 12.06 -15.81 0.68
CA SER A 124 13.34 -15.13 0.81
C SER A 124 14.04 -15.13 -0.56
N TYR A 125 14.58 -13.97 -0.96
CA TYR A 125 15.23 -13.80 -2.25
C TYR A 125 16.46 -14.69 -2.41
N ASP A 126 17.22 -14.92 -1.33
CA ASP A 126 18.42 -15.77 -1.36
C ASP A 126 18.06 -17.24 -1.59
N ILE A 127 16.97 -17.72 -0.98
CA ILE A 127 16.45 -19.06 -1.20
C ILE A 127 16.00 -19.20 -2.66
N TYR A 128 15.22 -18.23 -3.16
CA TYR A 128 14.75 -18.23 -4.54
C TYR A 128 15.90 -18.29 -5.55
N LYS A 129 16.92 -17.45 -5.37
CA LYS A 129 18.11 -17.42 -6.24
C LYS A 129 18.86 -18.76 -6.22
N THR A 130 18.94 -19.38 -5.05
CA THR A 130 19.59 -20.70 -4.90
C THR A 130 18.83 -21.78 -5.67
N VAL A 131 17.50 -21.83 -5.54
CA VAL A 131 16.65 -22.81 -6.24
C VAL A 131 16.74 -22.63 -7.76
N ILE A 132 16.60 -21.41 -8.28
CA ILE A 132 16.71 -21.14 -9.72
C ILE A 132 18.09 -21.54 -10.27
N ASN A 133 19.15 -21.28 -9.53
CA ASN A 133 20.50 -21.68 -9.95
C ASN A 133 20.67 -23.21 -9.97
N LEU A 134 20.07 -23.93 -9.02
CA LEU A 134 20.08 -25.40 -9.00
C LEU A 134 19.27 -25.95 -10.17
N GLU A 135 18.07 -25.43 -10.42
CA GLU A 135 17.22 -25.82 -11.54
C GLU A 135 17.92 -25.60 -12.88
N LYS A 136 18.60 -24.47 -13.06
CA LYS A 136 19.39 -24.22 -14.28
C LYS A 136 20.52 -25.24 -14.47
N ARG A 137 21.19 -25.63 -13.38
CA ARG A 137 22.32 -26.57 -13.41
C ARG A 137 21.88 -28.02 -13.63
N TYR A 138 20.74 -28.44 -13.08
CA TYR A 138 20.33 -29.85 -13.08
C TYR A 138 19.08 -30.13 -13.94
N GLY A 139 18.24 -29.13 -14.19
CA GLY A 139 17.05 -29.22 -15.05
C GLY A 139 17.33 -29.19 -16.54
N SER A 140 18.50 -28.70 -16.97
CA SER A 140 18.93 -28.71 -18.38
C SER A 140 19.36 -30.11 -18.88
N GLY A 141 19.26 -31.17 -18.06
CA GLY A 141 19.68 -32.54 -18.39
C GLY A 141 18.60 -33.47 -18.96
N ALA A 142 17.33 -33.05 -19.03
CA ALA A 142 16.20 -33.91 -19.41
C ALA A 142 15.74 -33.72 -20.88
N GLY A 143 16.68 -33.62 -21.84
CA GLY A 143 16.27 -33.46 -23.23
C GLY A 143 17.38 -33.37 -24.27
N THR A 144 18.21 -34.41 -24.42
CA THR A 144 18.78 -34.83 -25.72
C THR A 144 19.54 -36.13 -25.52
N GLY A 145 19.01 -37.24 -26.04
CA GLY A 145 19.68 -38.54 -26.01
C GLY A 145 18.84 -39.70 -26.50
N SER A 146 18.04 -39.50 -27.55
CA SER A 146 17.47 -40.60 -28.33
C SER A 146 17.68 -40.31 -29.81
N ARG A 147 18.83 -40.75 -30.32
CA ARG A 147 19.00 -41.39 -31.63
C ARG A 147 20.42 -41.93 -31.74
#